data_AF-A0A7Y6AHE4-F1
#
_entry.id   AF-A0A7Y6AHE4-F1
#
_cell.length_a   1.000
_cell.length_b   1.000
_cell.length_c   1.000
_cell.angle_alpha   90.00
_cell.angle_beta   90.00
_cell.angle_gamma   90.00
#
_symmetry.space_group_name_H-M   'P 1'
#
loop_
_entity.id
_entity.type
_entity.pdbx_description
1 polymer ?
#
loop_
_entity_poly.entity_id
_entity_poly.type
_entity_poly.pdbx_seq_one_letter_code
_entity_poly.pdbx_strand_id
1 'polypeptide(L)'
;MERPPGWPHGVQAPGSDAWVRSAVNWLLDLCPPGYRRHEVLRRHPQLLARLARHHVTAQVMAARAGYGTVRVDMRDHGVQVVEAALQVYEVEGAQLAALEREVALVERALLDAGRSGSARGATRRP
;
A
#
# COMPACT_ATOMS: atom_id res chain seq x y z
N MET A 1 -4.91 21.53 7.79
CA MET A 1 -5.35 20.16 7.47
C MET A 1 -4.37 19.20 8.09
N GLU A 2 -4.85 18.32 8.96
CA GLU A 2 -3.98 17.48 9.79
C GLU A 2 -3.91 16.04 9.26
N ARG A 3 -2.76 15.39 9.43
CA ARG A 3 -2.55 14.00 9.01
C ARG A 3 -3.05 13.07 10.12
N PRO A 4 -3.90 12.07 9.80
CA PRO A 4 -4.30 11.07 10.78
C PRO A 4 -3.09 10.33 11.37
N PRO A 5 -3.18 9.80 12.59
CA PRO A 5 -2.16 8.91 13.13
C PRO A 5 -1.92 7.72 12.19
N GLY A 6 -0.64 7.40 11.93
CA GLY A 6 -0.25 6.33 11.01
C GLY A 6 -0.43 6.67 9.53
N TRP A 7 -0.71 7.93 9.18
CA TRP A 7 -0.80 8.35 7.79
C TRP A 7 0.58 8.36 7.11
N PRO A 8 0.72 7.83 5.88
CA PRO A 8 2.02 7.72 5.21
C PRO A 8 2.64 9.10 4.94
N HIS A 9 3.94 9.25 5.23
CA HIS A 9 4.66 10.52 5.09
C HIS A 9 4.64 11.09 3.66
N GLY A 10 4.61 10.21 2.64
CA GLY A 10 4.58 10.57 1.22
C GLY A 10 3.22 11.03 0.69
N VAL A 11 2.17 10.99 1.50
CA VAL A 11 0.81 11.36 1.09
C VAL A 11 0.36 12.61 1.86
N GLN A 12 -0.14 13.61 1.14
CA GLN A 12 -0.68 14.81 1.76
C GLN A 12 -1.94 14.52 2.59
N ALA A 13 -2.25 15.40 3.54
CA ALA A 13 -3.38 15.20 4.45
C ALA A 13 -4.71 15.04 3.68
N PRO A 14 -5.60 14.10 4.08
CA PRO A 14 -6.89 13.89 3.43
C PRO A 14 -7.70 15.17 3.32
N GLY A 15 -8.21 15.45 2.12
CA GLY A 15 -9.01 16.63 1.80
C GLY A 15 -8.23 17.84 1.28
N SER A 16 -6.88 17.83 1.30
CA SER A 16 -6.08 18.94 0.78
C SER A 16 -6.01 18.91 -0.74
N ASP A 17 -5.91 20.04 -1.43
CA ASP A 17 -6.06 20.09 -2.91
C ASP A 17 -5.17 19.08 -3.68
N ALA A 18 -3.99 18.76 -3.15
CA ALA A 18 -3.04 17.83 -3.75
C ALA A 18 -3.14 16.38 -3.23
N TRP A 19 -4.01 16.08 -2.26
CA TRP A 19 -4.01 14.80 -1.52
C TRP A 19 -4.22 13.59 -2.42
N VAL A 20 -5.25 13.62 -3.27
CA VAL A 20 -5.54 12.52 -4.20
C VAL A 20 -4.36 12.29 -5.15
N ARG A 21 -3.76 13.37 -5.67
CA ARG A 21 -2.61 13.27 -6.58
C ARG A 21 -1.39 12.65 -5.89
N SER A 22 -1.09 13.06 -4.66
CA SER A 22 0.00 12.46 -3.88
C SER A 22 -0.27 10.99 -3.52
N ALA A 23 -1.51 10.66 -3.18
CA ALA A 23 -1.92 9.28 -2.89
C ALA A 23 -1.78 8.39 -4.12
N VAL A 24 -2.21 8.85 -5.31
CA VAL A 24 -2.08 8.08 -6.56
C VAL A 24 -0.62 7.81 -6.90
N ASN A 25 0.26 8.81 -6.77
CA ASN A 25 1.69 8.61 -7.04
C ASN A 25 2.30 7.61 -6.07
N TRP A 26 2.06 7.79 -4.77
CA TRP A 26 2.53 6.89 -3.73
C TRP A 26 2.03 5.45 -3.95
N LEU A 27 0.74 5.25 -4.24
CA LEU A 27 0.18 3.91 -4.52
C LEU A 27 0.79 3.26 -5.77
N LEU A 28 1.12 4.05 -6.81
CA LEU A 28 1.81 3.54 -8.02
C LEU A 28 3.26 3.13 -7.74
N ASP A 29 3.90 3.72 -6.73
CA ASP A 29 5.23 3.32 -6.27
C ASP A 29 5.21 1.96 -5.56
N LEU A 30 4.06 1.57 -4.97
CA LEU A 30 3.87 0.27 -4.31
C LEU A 30 3.42 -0.85 -5.27
N CYS A 31 3.10 -0.51 -6.52
CA CYS A 31 2.55 -1.42 -7.52
C CYS A 31 3.59 -1.82 -8.59
N PRO A 32 3.35 -2.90 -9.34
CA PRO A 32 4.15 -3.24 -10.51
C PRO A 32 4.31 -2.04 -11.46
N PRO A 33 5.52 -1.76 -11.98
CA PRO A 33 5.77 -0.58 -12.81
C PRO A 33 4.86 -0.43 -14.03
N GLY A 34 4.37 -1.55 -14.58
CA GLY A 34 3.43 -1.58 -15.70
C GLY A 34 2.12 -0.81 -15.43
N TYR A 35 1.71 -0.67 -14.17
CA TYR A 35 0.47 0.02 -13.80
C TYR A 35 0.47 1.50 -14.16
N ARG A 36 1.64 2.14 -14.26
CA ARG A 36 1.76 3.55 -14.68
C ARG A 36 1.24 3.81 -16.10
N ARG A 37 1.13 2.77 -16.94
CA ARG A 37 0.60 2.83 -18.31
C ARG A 37 -0.93 2.76 -18.37
N HIS A 38 -1.59 2.31 -17.30
CA HIS A 38 -3.05 2.14 -17.28
C HIS A 38 -3.72 3.40 -16.74
N GLU A 39 -4.17 4.27 -17.64
CA GLU A 39 -4.76 5.56 -17.28
C GLU A 39 -6.00 5.43 -16.38
N VAL A 40 -6.74 4.33 -16.51
CA VAL A 40 -7.88 3.99 -15.62
C VAL A 40 -7.47 3.99 -14.15
N LEU A 41 -6.25 3.57 -13.80
CA LEU A 41 -5.79 3.53 -12.41
C LEU A 41 -5.53 4.94 -11.85
N ARG A 42 -5.15 5.90 -12.70
CA ARG A 42 -5.02 7.31 -12.30
C ARG A 42 -6.40 7.99 -12.20
N ARG A 43 -7.34 7.64 -13.07
CA ARG A 43 -8.72 8.16 -13.07
C ARG A 43 -9.57 7.58 -11.95
N HIS A 44 -9.27 6.36 -11.49
CA HIS A 44 -10.00 5.67 -10.42
C HIS A 44 -9.08 5.30 -9.25
N PRO A 45 -8.70 6.28 -8.40
CA PRO A 45 -7.79 6.05 -7.28
C PRO A 45 -8.25 4.97 -6.29
N GLN A 46 -9.56 4.73 -6.14
CA GLN A 46 -10.08 3.67 -5.27
C GLN A 46 -9.73 2.28 -5.79
N LEU A 47 -9.79 2.09 -7.12
CA LEU A 47 -9.38 0.84 -7.76
C LEU A 47 -7.87 0.62 -7.58
N LEU A 48 -7.08 1.67 -7.79
CA LEU A 48 -5.64 1.62 -7.57
C LEU A 48 -5.29 1.27 -6.11
N ALA A 49 -5.98 1.87 -5.13
CA ALA A 49 -5.77 1.58 -3.72
C ALA A 49 -6.06 0.12 -3.37
N ARG A 50 -7.16 -0.44 -3.89
CA ARG A 50 -7.48 -1.86 -3.72
C ARG A 50 -6.40 -2.78 -4.29
N LEU A 51 -5.89 -2.46 -5.49
CA LEU A 51 -4.81 -3.24 -6.10
C LEU A 51 -3.51 -3.14 -5.31
N ALA A 52 -3.13 -1.94 -4.87
CA ALA A 52 -1.96 -1.73 -4.03
C ALA A 52 -2.07 -2.51 -2.71
N ARG A 53 -3.27 -2.53 -2.09
CA ARG A 53 -3.52 -3.33 -0.88
C ARG A 53 -3.27 -4.81 -1.14
N HIS A 54 -3.78 -5.36 -2.24
CA HIS A 54 -3.52 -6.76 -2.60
C HIS A 54 -2.02 -7.04 -2.78
N HIS A 55 -1.28 -6.15 -3.46
CA HIS A 55 0.16 -6.30 -3.66
C HIS A 55 0.93 -6.28 -2.34
N VAL A 56 0.62 -5.34 -1.44
CA VAL A 56 1.31 -5.27 -0.13
C VAL A 56 0.93 -6.45 0.75
N THR A 57 -0.34 -6.86 0.78
CA THR A 57 -0.76 -8.07 1.51
C THR A 57 -0.04 -9.32 0.98
N ALA A 58 0.09 -9.47 -0.34
CA ALA A 58 0.83 -10.58 -0.93
C ALA A 58 2.32 -10.57 -0.52
N GLN A 59 2.95 -9.39 -0.46
CA GLN A 59 4.33 -9.24 0.00
C GLN A 59 4.48 -9.62 1.48
N VAL A 60 3.54 -9.22 2.36
CA VAL A 60 3.52 -9.63 3.78
C VAL A 60 3.45 -11.17 3.89
N MET A 61 2.57 -11.80 3.11
CA MET A 61 2.42 -13.25 3.11
C MET A 61 3.69 -13.94 2.61
N ALA A 62 4.31 -13.42 1.55
CA ALA A 62 5.57 -13.94 1.02
C ALA A 62 6.72 -13.82 2.02
N ALA A 63 6.85 -12.69 2.73
CA ALA A 63 7.88 -12.51 3.75
C ALA A 63 7.72 -13.50 4.91
N ARG A 64 6.48 -13.72 5.38
CA ARG A 64 6.18 -14.71 6.43
C ARG A 64 6.47 -16.14 5.99
N ALA A 65 6.09 -16.49 4.77
CA ALA A 65 6.37 -17.80 4.20
C ALA A 65 7.88 -18.03 4.10
N GLY A 66 8.62 -17.06 3.54
CA GLY A 66 10.08 -17.11 3.44
C GLY A 66 10.75 -17.27 4.80
N TYR A 67 10.37 -16.49 5.81
CA TYR A 67 10.88 -16.64 7.18
C TYR A 67 10.67 -18.07 7.73
N GLY A 68 9.47 -18.63 7.49
CA GLY A 68 9.11 -19.96 7.97
C GLY A 68 9.89 -21.10 7.31
N THR A 69 10.33 -20.93 6.06
CA THR A 69 10.98 -22.00 5.28
C THR A 69 12.48 -21.82 5.09
N VAL A 70 13.03 -20.60 5.27
CA VAL A 70 14.42 -20.26 4.90
C VAL A 70 15.47 -21.20 5.49
N ARG A 71 15.29 -21.68 6.72
CA ARG A 71 16.24 -22.63 7.35
C ARG A 71 16.32 -23.96 6.60
N VAL A 72 15.20 -24.42 6.06
CA VAL A 72 15.11 -25.67 5.29
C VAL A 72 15.57 -25.44 3.86
N ASP A 73 15.06 -24.38 3.22
CA ASP A 73 15.33 -24.06 1.81
C ASP A 73 16.81 -23.72 1.57
N MET A 74 17.48 -23.13 2.57
CA MET A 74 18.88 -22.70 2.48
C MET A 74 19.84 -23.54 3.35
N ARG A 75 19.46 -24.76 3.74
CA ARG A 75 20.27 -25.62 4.62
C ARG A 75 21.72 -25.85 4.13
N ASP A 76 21.92 -25.83 2.82
CA ASP A 76 23.22 -26.06 2.17
C ASP A 76 24.08 -24.77 2.03
N HIS A 77 23.57 -23.61 2.47
CA HIS A 77 24.23 -22.30 2.31
C HIS A 77 25.01 -21.84 3.55
N GLY A 78 25.06 -22.65 4.62
CA GLY A 78 25.77 -22.34 5.86
C GLY A 78 25.00 -21.43 6.83
N VAL A 79 25.32 -21.55 8.11
CA VAL A 79 24.55 -20.93 9.22
C VAL A 79 24.49 -19.40 9.10
N GLN A 80 25.61 -18.76 8.78
CA GLN A 80 25.68 -17.29 8.70
C GLN A 80 24.75 -16.70 7.63
N VAL A 81 24.60 -17.38 6.48
CA VAL A 81 23.69 -16.94 5.40
C VAL A 81 22.23 -17.08 5.85
N VAL A 82 21.90 -18.19 6.50
CA VAL A 82 20.55 -18.43 7.03
C VAL A 82 20.17 -17.40 8.09
N GLU A 83 21.07 -17.08 9.01
CA GLU A 83 20.86 -16.05 10.04
C GLU A 83 20.67 -14.67 9.42
N ALA A 84 21.50 -14.29 8.45
CA ALA A 84 21.34 -13.02 7.72
C ALA A 84 19.99 -12.95 6.99
N ALA A 85 19.56 -14.04 6.34
CA ALA A 85 18.28 -14.08 5.65
C ALA A 85 17.08 -13.97 6.61
N LEU A 86 17.14 -14.61 7.79
CA LEU A 86 16.13 -14.47 8.84
C LEU A 86 15.99 -13.02 9.29
N GLN A 87 17.11 -12.31 9.51
CA GLN A 87 17.09 -10.89 9.87
C GLN A 87 16.47 -10.02 8.79
N VAL A 88 16.78 -10.28 7.51
CA VAL A 88 16.15 -9.58 6.38
C VAL A 88 14.64 -9.77 6.41
N TYR A 89 14.15 -11.01 6.55
CA TYR A 89 12.72 -11.28 6.61
C TYR A 89 12.02 -10.65 7.82
N GLU A 90 12.66 -10.59 8.99
CA GLU A 90 12.11 -9.93 10.18
C GLU A 90 11.91 -8.43 9.95
N VAL A 91 12.94 -7.76 9.44
CA VAL A 91 12.91 -6.31 9.16
C VAL A 91 11.89 -6.01 8.07
N GLU A 92 11.99 -6.67 6.92
CA GLU A 92 11.09 -6.45 5.80
C GLU A 92 9.65 -6.81 6.14
N GLY A 93 9.42 -7.91 6.86
CA GLY A 93 8.09 -8.31 7.31
C GLY A 93 7.42 -7.28 8.22
N ALA A 94 8.18 -6.69 9.15
CA ALA A 94 7.69 -5.62 10.01
C ALA A 94 7.37 -4.35 9.23
N GLN A 95 8.25 -3.95 8.30
CA GLN A 95 8.04 -2.78 7.44
C GLN A 95 6.82 -2.98 6.52
N LEU A 96 6.69 -4.12 5.87
CA LEU A 96 5.54 -4.45 5.02
C LEU A 96 4.24 -4.48 5.81
N ALA A 97 4.22 -5.00 7.04
CA ALA A 97 3.04 -4.96 7.89
C ALA A 97 2.63 -3.53 8.28
N ALA A 98 3.60 -2.63 8.49
CA ALA A 98 3.33 -1.21 8.72
C ALA A 98 2.77 -0.54 7.47
N LEU A 99 3.41 -0.75 6.32
CA LEU A 99 2.97 -0.26 5.02
C LEU A 99 1.55 -0.74 4.68
N GLU A 100 1.23 -2.00 5.00
CA GLU A 100 -0.10 -2.55 4.80
C GLU A 100 -1.15 -1.68 5.51
N ARG A 101 -0.92 -1.34 6.78
CA ARG A 101 -1.81 -0.47 7.57
C ARG A 101 -1.93 0.93 6.97
N GLU A 102 -0.83 1.51 6.51
CA GLU A 102 -0.84 2.81 5.83
C GLU A 102 -1.71 2.78 4.55
N VAL A 103 -1.56 1.73 3.74
CA VAL A 103 -2.37 1.54 2.52
C VAL A 103 -3.86 1.43 2.87
N ALA A 104 -4.22 0.71 3.93
CA ALA A 104 -5.62 0.64 4.37
C ALA A 104 -6.19 1.99 4.78
N LEU A 105 -5.41 2.84 5.45
CA LEU A 105 -5.84 4.20 5.80
C LEU A 105 -6.11 5.04 4.55
N VAL A 106 -5.20 5.00 3.57
CA VAL A 106 -5.34 5.73 2.31
C VAL A 106 -6.52 5.21 1.49
N GLU A 107 -6.66 3.88 1.37
CA GLU A 107 -7.80 3.25 0.69
C GLU A 107 -9.12 3.69 1.31
N ARG A 108 -9.22 3.66 2.64
CA ARG A 108 -10.42 4.11 3.35
C ARG A 108 -10.74 5.57 3.06
N ALA A 109 -9.75 6.46 3.14
CA ALA A 109 -9.94 7.87 2.85
C ALA A 109 -10.41 8.12 1.41
N LEU A 110 -9.87 7.38 0.43
CA LEU A 110 -10.26 7.48 -0.99
C LEU A 110 -11.70 6.99 -1.24
N LEU A 111 -12.11 5.92 -0.57
CA LEU A 111 -13.50 5.43 -0.61
C LEU A 111 -14.45 6.46 0.01
N ASP A 112 -14.08 7.04 1.15
CA ASP A 112 -14.89 8.01 1.87
C ASP A 112 -15.08 9.30 1.05
N ALA A 113 -14.01 9.79 0.40
CA ALA A 113 -14.07 10.94 -0.49
C ALA A 113 -14.94 10.71 -1.73
N GLY A 114 -14.90 9.50 -2.30
CA GLY A 114 -15.74 9.13 -3.44
C GLY A 114 -17.24 9.18 -3.12
N ARG A 115 -17.62 8.72 -1.93
CA ARG A 115 -19.03 8.77 -1.46
C ARG A 115 -19.50 10.22 -1.25
N SER A 116 -18.65 11.09 -0.68
CA SER A 116 -18.95 12.51 -0.48
C SER A 116 -19.05 13.31 -1.79
N GLY A 117 -18.37 12.87 -2.85
CA GLY A 117 -18.53 13.43 -4.20
C GLY A 117 -19.88 13.06 -4.83
N SER A 118 -20.28 11.78 -4.72
CA SER A 118 -21.55 11.29 -5.23
C SER A 118 -22.76 11.95 -4.57
N ALA A 119 -22.72 12.14 -3.24
CA ALA A 119 -23.80 12.79 -2.49
C ALA A 119 -24.03 14.25 -2.93
N ARG A 120 -22.96 15.01 -3.18
CA ARG A 120 -23.04 16.40 -3.69
C ARG A 120 -23.57 16.51 -5.12
N GLY A 121 -23.33 15.49 -5.95
CA GLY A 121 -23.89 15.42 -7.30
C GLY A 121 -25.40 15.14 -7.32
N ALA A 122 -25.91 14.37 -6.37
CA ALA A 122 -27.33 14.02 -6.28
C ALA A 122 -28.23 15.20 -5.84
N THR A 123 -27.73 16.12 -5.01
CA THR A 123 -28.46 17.33 -4.57
C THR A 123 -28.52 18.42 -5.66
N ARG A 124 -27.77 18.26 -6.75
CA ARG A 124 -27.68 19.21 -7.87
C ARG A 124 -28.41 18.66 -9.11
N ARG A 125 -29.71 18.37 -9.00
CA ARG A 125 -30.59 18.14 -10.16
C ARG A 125 -31.72 19.18 -10.16
N PRO A 126 -31.97 19.87 -11.29
CA PRO A 126 -33.05 20.85 -11.43
C PRO A 126 -34.43 20.18 -11.39
#